data_AF-A0A3B4UAP9-F1
#
_entry.id   AF-A0A3B4UAP9-F1
#
_cell.length_a   1.000
_cell.length_b   1.000
_cell.length_c   1.000
_cell.angle_alpha   90.00
_cell.angle_beta   90.00
_cell.angle_gamma   90.00
#
_symmetry.space_group_name_H-M   'P 1'
#
loop_
_entity.id
_entity.type
_entity.pdbx_description
1 polymer ?
#
loop_
_entity_poly.entity_id
_entity_poly.type
_entity_poly.pdbx_seq_one_letter_code
_entity_poly.pdbx_strand_id
1 'polypeptide(L)'
;MGDESYPECRAQELFDEFVSASTCRAALRSFGQLCEHLQLDQSAAERPLYRPIKHRLNYWRANALWAKLDRRAAQQEYLKARACSSTTCVIIGAGPCGLRTAVELSFMGARVVLLEKRDSFSRNNVLHLWPFTIHDLRGLGAKKFYGKFCAGSIDHISIRQLQLVLLKVALLLGVEVHVNVEFKNLVEPPEDQRHKVGWRMEVSPKSHPVNQLEFDVIIGADGRRNTLPGFRRKEFRGKLAIAITANFKNRNTTAEAKVEEISGVAFIFNQRFFQELRQETGLRRHRAAPLSGERRQLLDQSPAAIFGFCYEPLRSTRRRHVRLHLHVRVRECRHCPPTPRTPAAHHAGGRQSAGGETGGGTER
;
A
#
# COMPACT_ATOMS: atom_id res chain seq x y z
N MET A 1 28.71 24.40 -36.71
CA MET A 1 27.62 24.50 -35.71
C MET A 1 27.95 23.53 -34.61
N GLY A 2 28.65 24.03 -33.58
CA GLY A 2 29.14 23.22 -32.48
C GLY A 2 28.03 22.95 -31.48
N ASP A 3 27.95 21.69 -31.05
CA ASP A 3 27.12 21.21 -29.96
C ASP A 3 27.63 21.87 -28.66
N GLU A 4 26.96 22.94 -28.21
CA GLU A 4 27.26 23.57 -26.92
C GLU A 4 26.82 22.62 -25.80
N SER A 5 27.77 21.82 -25.33
CA SER A 5 27.71 21.13 -24.05
C SER A 5 27.50 22.15 -22.93
N TYR A 6 26.24 22.38 -22.55
CA TYR A 6 25.90 23.10 -21.32
C TYR A 6 26.69 22.48 -20.16
N PRO A 7 27.48 23.26 -19.39
CA PRO A 7 28.12 22.70 -18.20
C PRO A 7 27.02 22.17 -17.28
N GLU A 8 27.05 20.86 -16.98
CA GLU A 8 26.10 20.23 -16.07
C GLU A 8 26.17 20.96 -14.72
N CYS A 9 25.18 21.81 -14.46
CA CYS A 9 25.10 22.54 -13.21
C CYS A 9 24.81 21.53 -12.10
N ARG A 10 25.52 21.61 -10.97
CA ARG A 10 25.34 20.73 -9.79
C ARG A 10 23.88 20.48 -9.39
N ALA A 11 23.01 21.47 -9.57
CA ALA A 11 21.57 21.35 -9.34
C ALA A 11 20.88 20.29 -10.24
N GLN A 12 21.32 20.16 -11.49
CA GLN A 12 20.80 19.18 -12.46
C GLN A 12 21.21 17.75 -12.05
N GLU A 13 22.46 17.55 -11.63
CA GLU A 13 22.94 16.28 -11.11
C GLU A 13 22.13 15.82 -9.89
N LEU A 14 21.96 16.71 -8.89
CA LEU A 14 21.19 16.42 -7.68
C LEU A 14 19.72 16.10 -7.99
N PHE A 15 19.13 16.77 -8.98
CA PHE A 15 17.79 16.45 -9.43
C PHE A 15 17.71 15.10 -10.15
N ASP A 16 18.68 14.75 -10.99
CA ASP A 16 18.74 13.43 -11.64
C ASP A 16 19.02 12.29 -10.63
N GLU A 17 19.83 12.53 -9.60
CA GLU A 17 19.99 11.63 -8.45
C GLU A 17 18.65 11.42 -7.72
N PHE A 18 17.92 12.50 -7.46
CA PHE A 18 16.58 12.41 -6.86
C PHE A 18 15.58 11.64 -7.74
N VAL A 19 15.57 11.91 -9.04
CA VAL A 19 14.71 11.21 -10.00
C VAL A 19 15.08 9.72 -10.06
N SER A 20 16.36 9.36 -9.98
CA SER A 20 16.84 7.98 -10.05
C SER A 20 16.79 7.21 -8.72
N ALA A 21 16.62 7.92 -7.59
CA ALA A 21 16.59 7.31 -6.26
C ALA A 21 15.58 6.16 -6.14
N SER A 22 16.04 4.99 -5.69
CA SER A 22 15.28 3.74 -5.67
C SER A 22 14.79 3.31 -4.28
N THR A 23 15.07 4.11 -3.26
CA THR A 23 14.66 3.89 -1.87
C THR A 23 14.11 5.18 -1.26
N CYS A 24 13.27 5.05 -0.23
CA CYS A 24 12.70 6.19 0.48
C CYS A 24 13.81 7.09 1.06
N ARG A 25 14.76 6.50 1.80
CA ARG A 25 15.92 7.22 2.36
C ARG A 25 16.75 7.93 1.30
N ALA A 26 17.04 7.27 0.17
CA ALA A 26 17.79 7.90 -0.91
C ALA A 26 17.04 9.11 -1.49
N ALA A 27 15.73 8.96 -1.75
CA ALA A 27 14.91 10.04 -2.31
C ALA A 27 14.82 11.25 -1.36
N LEU A 28 14.62 11.02 -0.06
CA LEU A 28 14.61 12.07 0.96
C LEU A 28 15.98 12.77 1.05
N ARG A 29 17.07 12.01 1.07
CA ARG A 29 18.44 12.55 1.14
C ARG A 29 18.78 13.40 -0.08
N SER A 30 18.61 12.86 -1.29
CA SER A 30 18.91 13.59 -2.53
C SER A 30 18.04 14.83 -2.68
N PHE A 31 16.78 14.76 -2.23
CA PHE A 31 15.90 15.93 -2.23
C PHE A 31 16.37 17.00 -1.23
N GLY A 32 16.79 16.59 -0.02
CA GLY A 32 17.37 17.51 0.96
C GLY A 32 18.60 18.23 0.44
N GLN A 33 19.53 17.49 -0.19
CA GLN A 33 20.73 18.06 -0.82
C GLN A 33 20.38 19.01 -1.97
N LEU A 34 19.36 18.68 -2.77
CA LEU A 34 18.86 19.55 -3.81
C LEU A 34 18.30 20.86 -3.22
N CYS A 35 17.46 20.77 -2.18
CA CYS A 35 16.91 21.96 -1.51
C CYS A 35 18.00 22.83 -0.88
N GLU A 36 18.99 22.24 -0.23
CA GLU A 36 20.13 22.94 0.36
C GLU A 36 20.95 23.68 -0.71
N HIS A 37 21.31 22.98 -1.81
CA HIS A 37 22.03 23.59 -2.92
C HIS A 37 21.25 24.72 -3.58
N LEU A 38 19.93 24.55 -3.69
CA LEU A 38 19.04 25.58 -4.20
C LEU A 38 18.74 26.66 -3.18
N GLN A 39 19.26 26.64 -1.94
CA GLN A 39 18.97 27.61 -0.88
C GLN A 39 17.47 27.77 -0.64
N LEU A 40 16.78 26.63 -0.48
CA LEU A 40 15.35 26.57 -0.16
C LEU A 40 15.17 26.16 1.29
N ASP A 41 14.55 27.02 2.08
CA ASP A 41 14.16 26.68 3.43
C ASP A 41 12.93 25.76 3.41
N GLN A 42 13.14 24.48 3.73
CA GLN A 42 12.06 23.49 3.80
C GLN A 42 11.08 23.78 4.95
N SER A 43 11.50 24.54 5.95
CA SER A 43 10.74 24.86 7.17
C SER A 43 10.03 26.22 7.12
N ALA A 44 10.60 27.23 6.46
CA ALA A 44 10.08 28.60 6.44
C ALA A 44 9.47 29.06 5.10
N ALA A 45 9.48 28.23 4.05
CA ALA A 45 9.07 28.69 2.72
C ALA A 45 7.61 29.15 2.65
N GLU A 46 7.39 30.28 1.97
CA GLU A 46 6.15 30.60 1.29
C GLU A 46 5.76 29.41 0.42
N ARG A 47 4.72 28.68 0.85
CA ARG A 47 4.23 27.52 0.10
C ARG A 47 3.48 28.04 -1.13
N PRO A 48 3.66 27.42 -2.30
CA PRO A 48 4.34 26.12 -2.52
C PRO A 48 5.84 26.22 -2.88
N LEU A 49 6.66 25.32 -2.30
CA LEU A 49 8.08 25.11 -2.62
C LEU A 49 8.35 24.79 -4.11
N TYR A 50 7.32 24.35 -4.83
CA TYR A 50 7.37 24.03 -6.24
C TYR A 50 7.83 25.19 -7.14
N ARG A 51 7.35 26.42 -6.87
CA ARG A 51 7.65 27.58 -7.74
C ARG A 51 9.14 27.95 -7.71
N PRO A 52 9.79 28.11 -6.54
CA PRO A 52 11.23 28.31 -6.47
C PRO A 52 12.05 27.18 -7.09
N ILE A 53 11.70 25.92 -6.82
CA ILE A 53 12.40 24.74 -7.40
C ILE A 53 12.37 24.81 -8.92
N LYS A 54 11.18 24.99 -9.50
CA LYS A 54 11.00 25.06 -10.95
C LYS A 54 11.79 26.22 -11.57
N HIS A 55 11.77 27.40 -10.93
CA HIS A 55 12.48 28.57 -11.45
C HIS A 55 14.01 28.37 -11.45
N ARG A 56 14.55 27.73 -10.40
CA ARG A 56 15.99 27.46 -10.25
C ARG A 56 16.45 26.19 -10.97
N LEU A 57 15.53 25.32 -11.41
CA LEU A 57 15.78 24.10 -12.19
C LEU A 57 15.13 24.15 -13.58
N ASN A 58 15.62 25.04 -14.43
CA ASN A 58 15.23 25.10 -15.83
C ASN A 58 16.21 24.30 -16.69
N TYR A 59 15.91 23.02 -16.94
CA TYR A 59 16.69 22.22 -17.88
C TYR A 59 15.83 21.12 -18.52
N TRP A 60 16.26 20.65 -19.70
CA TRP A 60 15.41 19.88 -20.62
C TRP A 60 14.77 18.62 -20.02
N ARG A 61 15.48 17.91 -19.14
CA ARG A 61 14.97 16.69 -18.48
C ARG A 61 13.91 16.96 -17.42
N ALA A 62 13.89 18.15 -16.83
CA ALA A 62 12.89 18.54 -15.82
C ALA A 62 11.69 19.27 -16.42
N ASN A 63 11.87 20.01 -17.51
CA ASN A 63 10.82 20.83 -18.12
C ASN A 63 9.57 20.03 -18.51
N ALA A 64 9.74 18.79 -18.99
CA ALA A 64 8.62 17.91 -19.30
C ALA A 64 7.80 17.49 -18.06
N LEU A 65 8.44 17.39 -16.89
CA LEU A 65 7.76 17.15 -15.62
C LEU A 65 7.04 18.41 -15.16
N TRP A 66 7.68 19.58 -15.27
CA TRP A 66 7.08 20.86 -14.90
C TRP A 66 5.79 21.13 -15.66
N ALA A 67 5.80 20.97 -16.99
CA ALA A 67 4.61 21.17 -17.80
C ALA A 67 3.42 20.28 -17.39
N LYS A 68 3.69 19.08 -16.87
CA LYS A 68 2.66 18.17 -16.36
C LYS A 68 2.08 18.64 -15.02
N LEU A 69 2.95 19.00 -14.08
CA LEU A 69 2.54 19.50 -12.77
C LEU A 69 1.85 20.86 -12.87
N ASP A 70 2.33 21.76 -13.74
CA ASP A 70 1.69 23.04 -14.06
C ASP A 70 0.27 22.83 -14.61
N ARG A 71 0.11 21.91 -15.57
CA ARG A 71 -1.20 21.59 -16.15
C ARG A 71 -2.17 21.09 -15.08
N ARG A 72 -1.69 20.27 -14.14
CA ARG A 72 -2.50 19.83 -13.00
C ARG A 72 -2.83 21.02 -12.09
N ALA A 73 -1.84 21.80 -11.66
CA ALA A 73 -2.03 22.96 -10.80
C ALA A 73 -2.94 24.05 -11.38
N ALA A 74 -3.07 24.12 -12.71
CA ALA A 74 -3.92 25.08 -13.42
C ALA A 74 -5.42 24.70 -13.45
N GLN A 75 -5.79 23.53 -12.93
CA GLN A 75 -7.19 23.13 -12.77
C GLN A 75 -7.95 24.13 -11.88
N GLN A 76 -9.20 24.44 -12.26
CA GLN A 76 -9.98 25.52 -11.65
C GLN A 76 -10.31 25.23 -10.18
N GLU A 77 -10.48 23.95 -9.85
CA GLU A 77 -10.79 23.42 -8.52
C GLU A 77 -9.73 23.79 -7.48
N TYR A 78 -8.49 24.00 -7.90
CA TYR A 78 -7.40 24.41 -7.00
C TYR A 78 -7.36 25.91 -6.73
N LEU A 79 -8.13 26.72 -7.46
CA LEU A 79 -8.17 28.19 -7.33
C LEU A 79 -6.78 28.84 -7.29
N LYS A 80 -5.86 28.34 -8.14
CA LYS A 80 -4.44 28.77 -8.17
C LYS A 80 -3.74 28.60 -6.81
N ALA A 81 -3.97 27.46 -6.17
CA ALA A 81 -3.48 27.11 -4.82
C ALA A 81 -4.01 28.02 -3.70
N ARG A 82 -5.24 28.53 -3.84
CA ARG A 82 -5.91 29.36 -2.81
C ARG A 82 -7.08 28.66 -2.14
N ALA A 83 -7.46 27.46 -2.61
CA ALA A 83 -8.60 26.73 -2.06
C ALA A 83 -8.40 26.38 -0.57
N CYS A 84 -7.17 26.13 -0.13
CA CYS A 84 -6.83 25.75 1.24
C CYS A 84 -5.58 26.49 1.78
N SER A 85 -5.31 27.73 1.33
CA SER A 85 -4.05 28.44 1.64
C SER A 85 -3.82 28.75 3.13
N SER A 86 -4.87 28.76 3.93
CA SER A 86 -4.80 28.98 5.39
C SER A 86 -4.98 27.69 6.19
N THR A 87 -4.94 26.52 5.55
CA THR A 87 -5.20 25.23 6.19
C THR A 87 -3.92 24.45 6.39
N THR A 88 -3.70 23.96 7.61
CA THR A 88 -2.65 22.99 7.94
C THR A 88 -3.24 21.60 8.05
N CYS A 89 -2.74 20.69 7.21
CA CYS A 89 -3.19 19.32 7.07
C CYS A 89 -2.10 18.34 7.52
N VAL A 90 -2.48 17.36 8.34
CA VAL A 90 -1.62 16.26 8.78
C VAL A 90 -2.11 14.95 8.18
N ILE A 91 -1.22 14.19 7.56
CA ILE A 91 -1.52 12.87 6.98
C ILE A 91 -0.73 11.81 7.72
N ILE A 92 -1.42 10.79 8.21
CA ILE A 92 -0.80 9.64 8.87
C ILE A 92 -0.68 8.51 7.85
N GLY A 93 0.54 8.19 7.43
CA GLY A 93 0.91 7.06 6.58
C GLY A 93 1.35 7.45 5.17
N ALA A 94 2.58 7.07 4.79
CA ALA A 94 3.13 7.22 3.44
C ALA A 94 2.75 6.05 2.52
N GLY A 95 1.54 5.51 2.67
CA GLY A 95 0.97 4.58 1.70
C GLY A 95 0.63 5.30 0.38
N PRO A 96 0.32 4.55 -0.71
CA PRO A 96 -0.12 5.17 -1.96
C PRO A 96 -1.26 6.18 -1.78
N CYS A 97 -2.27 5.84 -0.98
CA CYS A 97 -3.41 6.72 -0.73
C CYS A 97 -3.00 7.99 0.03
N GLY A 98 -2.25 7.87 1.14
CA GLY A 98 -1.81 9.03 1.92
C GLY A 98 -0.93 9.99 1.12
N LEU A 99 0.05 9.46 0.37
CA LEU A 99 0.88 10.28 -0.52
C LEU A 99 0.05 10.93 -1.64
N ARG A 100 -0.92 10.22 -2.21
CA ARG A 100 -1.79 10.77 -3.24
C ARG A 100 -2.69 11.89 -2.71
N THR A 101 -3.21 11.75 -1.49
CA THR A 101 -3.96 12.80 -0.80
C THR A 101 -3.07 14.00 -0.51
N ALA A 102 -1.81 13.77 -0.09
CA ALA A 102 -0.84 14.85 0.15
C ALA A 102 -0.63 15.70 -1.11
N VAL A 103 -0.47 15.05 -2.25
CA VAL A 103 -0.32 15.72 -3.56
C VAL A 103 -1.52 16.61 -3.89
N GLU A 104 -2.77 16.14 -3.67
CA GLU A 104 -3.95 16.99 -3.92
C GLU A 104 -4.01 18.20 -2.98
N LEU A 105 -3.80 17.98 -1.68
CA LEU A 105 -3.84 19.06 -0.69
C LEU A 105 -2.77 20.12 -0.97
N SER A 106 -1.59 19.71 -1.45
CA SER A 106 -0.56 20.64 -1.89
C SER A 106 -0.98 21.44 -3.13
N PHE A 107 -1.67 20.84 -4.11
CA PHE A 107 -2.22 21.61 -5.24
C PHE A 107 -3.31 22.61 -4.79
N MET A 108 -4.10 22.27 -3.77
CA MET A 108 -5.08 23.17 -3.16
C MET A 108 -4.45 24.33 -2.36
N GLY A 109 -3.14 24.28 -2.09
CA GLY A 109 -2.39 25.30 -1.38
C GLY A 109 -2.25 25.08 0.13
N ALA A 110 -2.68 23.93 0.66
CA ALA A 110 -2.56 23.63 2.08
C ALA A 110 -1.10 23.45 2.52
N ARG A 111 -0.83 23.76 3.78
CA ARG A 111 0.38 23.30 4.47
C ARG A 111 0.21 21.81 4.80
N VAL A 112 0.91 20.94 4.08
CA VAL A 112 0.81 19.49 4.28
C VAL A 112 2.03 18.97 5.03
N VAL A 113 1.77 18.24 6.13
CA VAL A 113 2.74 17.48 6.91
C VAL A 113 2.32 16.01 6.90
N LEU A 114 3.24 15.12 6.56
CA LEU A 114 3.00 13.69 6.43
C LEU A 114 3.91 12.90 7.36
N LEU A 115 3.31 12.02 8.16
CA LEU A 115 4.00 11.15 9.10
C LEU A 115 4.02 9.71 8.60
N GLU A 116 5.18 9.06 8.63
CA GLU A 116 5.30 7.63 8.38
C GLU A 116 6.21 6.99 9.42
N LYS A 117 5.73 5.90 10.03
CA LYS A 117 6.49 5.23 11.08
C LYS A 117 7.71 4.46 10.57
N ARG A 118 7.75 4.14 9.28
CA ARG A 118 8.87 3.44 8.63
C ARG A 118 9.74 4.42 7.85
N ASP A 119 10.97 4.01 7.58
CA ASP A 119 11.88 4.74 6.70
C ASP A 119 12.08 4.07 5.34
N SER A 120 11.34 3.00 5.06
CA SER A 120 11.56 2.18 3.88
C SER A 120 10.26 1.65 3.28
N PHE A 121 10.26 1.58 1.93
CA PHE A 121 9.18 0.98 1.15
C PHE A 121 9.60 -0.43 0.72
N SER A 122 9.11 -1.43 1.44
CA SER A 122 9.55 -2.84 1.30
C SER A 122 8.56 -3.77 0.58
N ARG A 123 7.32 -3.33 0.35
CA ARG A 123 6.26 -4.18 -0.21
C ARG A 123 6.42 -4.35 -1.72
N ASN A 124 6.75 -5.57 -2.15
CA ASN A 124 6.91 -5.92 -3.56
C ASN A 124 5.60 -6.34 -4.26
N ASN A 125 4.55 -6.64 -3.48
CA ASN A 125 3.25 -7.00 -4.04
C ASN A 125 2.75 -5.98 -5.06
N VAL A 126 2.07 -6.48 -6.08
CA VAL A 126 1.65 -5.72 -7.26
C VAL A 126 0.17 -5.37 -7.20
N LEU A 127 -0.12 -4.09 -7.40
CA LEU A 127 -1.45 -3.51 -7.49
C LEU A 127 -1.86 -3.40 -8.95
N HIS A 128 -3.07 -3.83 -9.26
CA HIS A 128 -3.72 -3.52 -10.53
C HIS A 128 -4.18 -2.05 -10.51
N LEU A 129 -4.10 -1.38 -11.65
CA LEU A 129 -4.44 0.02 -11.85
C LEU A 129 -5.57 0.11 -12.87
N TRP A 130 -6.64 0.79 -12.51
CA TRP A 130 -7.69 1.11 -13.46
C TRP A 130 -7.21 2.19 -14.45
N PRO A 131 -7.83 2.29 -15.65
CA PRO A 131 -7.43 3.26 -16.66
C PRO A 131 -7.32 4.70 -16.15
N PHE A 132 -8.26 5.15 -15.31
CA PHE A 132 -8.23 6.50 -14.74
C PHE A 132 -7.02 6.71 -13.81
N THR A 133 -6.62 5.69 -13.04
CA THR A 133 -5.45 5.76 -12.15
C THR A 133 -4.16 5.81 -12.96
N ILE A 134 -4.09 5.09 -14.07
CA ILE A 134 -2.96 5.17 -15.00
C ILE A 134 -2.88 6.59 -15.58
N HIS A 135 -4.01 7.15 -16.02
CA HIS A 135 -4.07 8.51 -16.54
C HIS A 135 -3.63 9.55 -15.50
N ASP A 136 -4.15 9.45 -14.27
CA ASP A 136 -3.79 10.31 -13.14
C ASP A 136 -2.27 10.30 -12.87
N LEU A 137 -1.69 9.11 -12.69
CA LEU A 137 -0.25 8.97 -12.44
C LEU A 137 0.61 9.44 -13.63
N ARG A 138 0.16 9.23 -14.88
CA ARG A 138 0.83 9.81 -16.07
C ARG A 138 0.76 11.34 -16.07
N GLY A 139 -0.36 11.90 -15.59
CA GLY A 139 -0.56 13.34 -15.37
C GLY A 139 0.38 13.92 -14.33
N LEU A 140 0.75 13.14 -13.31
CA LEU A 140 1.75 13.51 -12.28
C LEU A 140 3.21 13.22 -12.69
N GLY A 141 3.44 12.77 -13.93
CA GLY A 141 4.79 12.52 -14.43
C GLY A 141 5.40 11.19 -13.98
N ALA A 142 4.60 10.18 -13.61
CA ALA A 142 5.10 8.88 -13.14
C ALA A 142 6.17 8.24 -14.03
N LYS A 143 6.09 8.41 -15.36
CA LYS A 143 7.09 7.88 -16.31
C LYS A 143 8.48 8.50 -16.15
N LYS A 144 8.58 9.73 -15.63
CA LYS A 144 9.87 10.39 -15.31
C LYS A 144 10.57 9.69 -14.15
N PHE A 145 9.81 9.34 -13.11
CA PHE A 145 10.34 8.69 -11.90
C PHE A 145 10.46 7.17 -12.03
N TYR A 146 9.67 6.57 -12.93
CA TYR A 146 9.68 5.14 -13.19
C TYR A 146 9.48 4.90 -14.70
N GLY A 147 10.58 4.79 -15.45
CA GLY A 147 10.54 4.67 -16.92
C GLY A 147 9.74 3.48 -17.46
N LYS A 148 9.56 2.43 -16.64
CA LYS A 148 8.77 1.23 -16.96
C LYS A 148 7.28 1.41 -16.65
N PHE A 149 6.84 2.57 -16.16
CA PHE A 149 5.46 2.81 -15.75
C PHE A 149 4.47 2.60 -16.90
N CYS A 150 3.61 1.58 -16.76
CA CYS A 150 2.55 1.24 -17.71
C CYS A 150 3.02 1.29 -19.17
N ALA A 151 4.19 0.71 -19.45
CA ALA A 151 4.75 0.61 -20.79
C ALA A 151 4.01 -0.49 -21.58
N GLY A 152 3.55 -0.16 -22.79
CA GLY A 152 2.70 -1.06 -23.58
C GLY A 152 1.35 -1.27 -22.91
N SER A 153 1.01 -2.53 -22.66
CA SER A 153 -0.27 -2.97 -22.08
C SER A 153 -0.19 -3.30 -20.59
N ILE A 154 0.89 -2.89 -19.91
CA ILE A 154 1.05 -3.04 -18.46
C ILE A 154 0.07 -2.11 -17.75
N ASP A 155 -0.72 -2.66 -16.83
CA ASP A 155 -1.79 -2.00 -16.08
C ASP A 155 -1.58 -2.13 -14.55
N HIS A 156 -0.36 -2.38 -14.10
CA HIS A 156 -0.07 -2.67 -12.71
C HIS A 156 1.28 -2.12 -12.26
N ILE A 157 1.44 -1.97 -10.95
CA ILE A 157 2.65 -1.43 -10.32
C ILE A 157 2.88 -2.06 -8.94
N SER A 158 4.13 -2.32 -8.58
CA SER A 158 4.45 -2.75 -7.20
C SER A 158 4.16 -1.61 -6.20
N ILE A 159 3.71 -1.97 -4.99
CA ILE A 159 3.36 -1.00 -3.96
C ILE A 159 4.54 -0.05 -3.69
N ARG A 160 5.75 -0.58 -3.51
CA ARG A 160 6.94 0.25 -3.24
C ARG A 160 7.27 1.23 -4.36
N GLN A 161 7.08 0.85 -5.63
CA GLN A 161 7.35 1.74 -6.76
C GLN A 161 6.31 2.86 -6.83
N LEU A 162 5.03 2.54 -6.58
CA LEU A 162 3.99 3.56 -6.50
C LEU A 162 4.25 4.56 -5.34
N GLN A 163 4.69 4.06 -4.19
CA GLN A 163 5.09 4.91 -3.06
C GLN A 163 6.26 5.83 -3.43
N LEU A 164 7.30 5.33 -4.12
CA LEU A 164 8.43 6.17 -4.55
C LEU A 164 8.01 7.26 -5.55
N VAL A 165 7.19 6.91 -6.54
CA VAL A 165 6.68 7.87 -7.52
C VAL A 165 5.92 9.01 -6.82
N LEU A 166 4.97 8.66 -5.96
CA LEU A 166 4.14 9.65 -5.27
C LEU A 166 4.93 10.45 -4.22
N LEU A 167 5.90 9.84 -3.53
CA LEU A 167 6.80 10.54 -2.61
C LEU A 167 7.58 11.64 -3.34
N LYS A 168 8.14 11.34 -4.51
CA LYS A 168 8.89 12.33 -5.29
C LYS A 168 8.02 13.50 -5.72
N VAL A 169 6.80 13.23 -6.16
CA VAL A 169 5.82 14.29 -6.50
C VAL A 169 5.46 15.11 -5.26
N ALA A 170 5.17 14.46 -4.13
CA ALA A 170 4.82 15.12 -2.87
C ALA A 170 5.94 16.06 -2.39
N LEU A 171 7.20 15.60 -2.40
CA LEU A 171 8.36 16.40 -2.01
C LEU A 171 8.52 17.64 -2.91
N LEU A 172 8.40 17.47 -4.24
CA LEU A 172 8.47 18.58 -5.19
C LEU A 172 7.36 19.62 -4.99
N LEU A 173 6.19 19.21 -4.49
CA LEU A 173 5.08 20.09 -4.16
C LEU A 173 5.19 20.71 -2.76
N GLY A 174 6.24 20.37 -2.01
CA GLY A 174 6.51 20.92 -0.69
C GLY A 174 5.74 20.26 0.45
N VAL A 175 5.38 18.99 0.30
CA VAL A 175 4.90 18.17 1.43
C VAL A 175 6.06 17.92 2.38
N GLU A 176 5.86 18.23 3.66
CA GLU A 176 6.83 17.97 4.71
C GLU A 176 6.69 16.51 5.18
N VAL A 177 7.69 15.67 4.91
CA VAL A 177 7.60 14.22 5.17
C VAL A 177 8.53 13.82 6.31
N HIS A 178 7.95 13.33 7.41
CA HIS A 178 8.71 12.78 8.53
C HIS A 178 8.59 11.26 8.59
N VAL A 179 9.70 10.59 8.34
CA VAL A 179 9.84 9.13 8.49
C VAL A 179 10.34 8.76 9.88
N ASN A 180 10.14 7.51 10.30
CA ASN A 180 10.42 7.04 11.66
C ASN A 180 9.62 7.79 12.75
N VAL A 181 8.48 8.37 12.38
CA VAL A 181 7.59 9.07 13.30
C VAL A 181 6.25 8.36 13.31
N GLU A 182 5.90 7.78 14.46
CA GLU A 182 4.63 7.09 14.64
C GLU A 182 3.64 8.00 15.36
N PHE A 183 2.50 8.27 14.73
CA PHE A 183 1.35 8.89 15.39
C PHE A 183 0.84 7.98 16.51
N LYS A 184 0.57 8.56 17.68
CA LYS A 184 0.02 7.86 18.85
C LYS A 184 -1.41 8.30 19.12
N ASN A 185 -1.63 9.58 19.39
CA ASN A 185 -2.92 10.11 19.82
C ASN A 185 -3.17 11.52 19.30
N LEU A 186 -4.45 11.91 19.27
CA LEU A 186 -4.85 13.32 19.14
C LEU A 186 -4.73 14.00 20.50
N VAL A 187 -4.31 15.26 20.48
CA VAL A 187 -4.28 16.12 21.66
C VAL A 187 -5.28 17.25 21.42
N GLU A 188 -6.36 17.24 22.19
CA GLU A 188 -7.41 18.25 22.11
C GLU A 188 -6.89 19.60 22.63
N PRO A 189 -7.37 20.73 22.08
CA PRO A 189 -7.18 22.04 22.69
C PRO A 189 -7.61 22.06 24.16
N PRO A 190 -6.85 22.69 25.06
CA PRO A 190 -7.26 22.82 26.47
C PRO A 190 -8.53 23.67 26.61
N GLU A 191 -9.35 23.38 27.63
CA GLU A 191 -10.58 24.11 27.94
C GLU A 191 -10.30 25.55 28.41
N ASP A 192 -9.25 25.76 29.23
CA ASP A 192 -8.81 27.09 29.68
C ASP A 192 -7.96 27.79 28.61
N GLN A 193 -8.62 28.53 27.71
CA GLN A 193 -8.01 29.19 26.55
C GLN A 193 -7.47 30.60 26.82
N ARG A 194 -6.71 30.80 27.90
CA ARG A 194 -5.96 32.08 28.09
C ARG A 194 -5.01 32.36 26.91
N HIS A 195 -4.49 31.28 26.33
CA HIS A 195 -3.80 31.29 25.03
C HIS A 195 -4.55 30.36 24.08
N LYS A 196 -4.88 30.84 22.87
CA LYS A 196 -5.56 30.04 21.84
C LYS A 196 -4.57 29.02 21.27
N VAL A 197 -4.69 27.76 21.69
CA VAL A 197 -3.90 26.62 21.19
C VAL A 197 -4.81 25.72 20.35
N GLY A 198 -4.38 25.37 19.14
CA GLY A 198 -5.11 24.48 18.23
C GLY A 198 -4.95 22.99 18.54
N TRP A 199 -5.51 22.16 17.66
CA TRP A 199 -5.37 20.70 17.73
C TRP A 199 -3.92 20.29 17.50
N ARG A 200 -3.43 19.34 18.30
CA ARG A 200 -2.09 18.77 18.18
C ARG A 200 -2.16 17.25 18.15
N MET A 201 -0.99 16.63 18.06
CA MET A 201 -0.85 15.17 18.05
C MET A 201 0.32 14.76 18.94
N GLU A 202 0.17 13.59 19.56
CA GLU A 202 1.26 12.89 20.21
C GLU A 202 1.92 11.97 19.18
N VAL A 203 3.25 12.10 19.03
CA VAL A 203 4.07 11.23 18.19
C VAL A 203 5.19 10.56 18.97
N SER A 204 5.67 9.44 18.43
CA SER A 204 6.87 8.76 18.88
C SER A 204 7.97 8.88 17.82
N PRO A 205 9.17 9.36 18.17
CA PRO A 205 9.62 9.75 19.52
C PRO A 205 9.01 11.07 20.02
N LYS A 206 8.80 11.20 21.34
CA LYS A 206 8.19 12.39 21.97
C LYS A 206 9.01 13.68 21.81
N SER A 207 10.31 13.56 21.56
CA SER A 207 11.20 14.70 21.31
C SER A 207 11.04 15.29 19.90
N HIS A 208 10.28 14.66 19.01
CA HIS A 208 10.16 15.12 17.63
C HIS A 208 9.42 16.48 17.56
N PRO A 209 9.90 17.49 16.80
CA PRO A 209 9.33 18.84 16.76
C PRO A 209 7.85 18.89 16.38
N VAL A 210 7.37 17.92 15.58
CA VAL A 210 5.96 17.82 15.17
C VAL A 210 4.99 17.66 16.34
N ASN A 211 5.43 17.28 17.54
CA ASN A 211 4.56 17.29 18.73
C ASN A 211 4.01 18.70 19.07
N GLN A 212 4.66 19.76 18.60
CA GLN A 212 4.21 21.14 18.79
C GLN A 212 3.45 21.70 17.58
N LEU A 213 3.28 20.91 16.52
CA LEU A 213 2.57 21.35 15.33
C LEU A 213 1.07 21.40 15.60
N GLU A 214 0.48 22.58 15.43
CA GLU A 214 -0.96 22.77 15.37
C GLU A 214 -1.49 22.53 13.95
N PHE A 215 -2.66 21.90 13.84
CA PHE A 215 -3.28 21.61 12.55
C PHE A 215 -4.80 21.74 12.59
N ASP A 216 -5.39 21.93 11.41
CA ASP A 216 -6.84 22.08 11.23
C ASP A 216 -7.48 20.78 10.73
N VAL A 217 -6.72 19.99 9.95
CA VAL A 217 -7.22 18.78 9.29
C VAL A 217 -6.27 17.62 9.56
N ILE A 218 -6.83 16.46 9.91
CA ILE A 218 -6.08 15.21 10.02
C ILE A 218 -6.68 14.13 9.12
N ILE A 219 -5.82 13.40 8.41
CA ILE A 219 -6.20 12.31 7.50
C ILE A 219 -5.49 11.03 7.93
N GLY A 220 -6.27 10.03 8.37
CA GLY A 220 -5.78 8.69 8.64
C GLY A 220 -5.65 7.83 7.38
N ALA A 221 -4.43 7.60 6.91
CA ALA A 221 -4.11 6.82 5.71
C ALA A 221 -3.08 5.70 5.96
N ASP A 222 -2.98 5.23 7.21
CA ASP A 222 -1.99 4.27 7.70
C ASP A 222 -2.46 2.79 7.64
N GLY A 223 -3.63 2.58 7.05
CA GLY A 223 -4.16 1.27 6.66
C GLY A 223 -4.92 0.57 7.78
N ARG A 224 -5.28 -0.70 7.54
CA ARG A 224 -6.28 -1.42 8.35
C ARG A 224 -5.98 -1.52 9.84
N ARG A 225 -4.74 -1.41 10.32
CA ARG A 225 -4.48 -1.66 11.75
C ARG A 225 -4.83 -0.47 12.64
N ASN A 226 -4.95 0.72 12.08
CA ASN A 226 -5.09 1.95 12.82
C ASN A 226 -6.30 2.73 12.30
N THR A 227 -7.03 3.36 13.20
CA THR A 227 -8.13 4.26 12.86
C THR A 227 -8.14 5.34 13.91
N LEU A 228 -8.30 6.58 13.47
CA LEU A 228 -8.48 7.71 14.37
C LEU A 228 -9.66 7.45 15.32
N PRO A 229 -9.59 7.93 16.58
CA PRO A 229 -10.71 7.84 17.51
C PRO A 229 -12.01 8.38 16.89
N GLY A 230 -13.17 7.81 17.29
CA GLY A 230 -14.49 8.23 16.83
C GLY A 230 -15.02 7.52 15.57
N PHE A 231 -14.17 6.82 14.80
CA PHE A 231 -14.61 6.10 13.59
C PHE A 231 -14.93 4.64 13.87
N ARG A 232 -16.23 4.29 13.84
CA ARG A 232 -16.70 2.91 13.97
C ARG A 232 -16.42 2.11 12.69
N ARG A 233 -15.86 0.90 12.84
CA ARG A 233 -15.61 -0.02 11.72
C ARG A 233 -16.73 -1.03 11.60
N LYS A 234 -17.18 -1.27 10.36
CA LYS A 234 -18.08 -2.38 10.03
C LYS A 234 -17.23 -3.58 9.63
N GLU A 235 -17.27 -4.64 10.44
CA GLU A 235 -16.62 -5.91 10.09
C GLU A 235 -17.62 -6.79 9.33
N PHE A 236 -17.27 -7.16 8.10
CA PHE A 236 -18.03 -8.16 7.35
C PHE A 236 -17.32 -9.50 7.41
N ARG A 237 -17.93 -10.48 8.08
CA ARG A 237 -17.42 -11.85 8.15
C ARG A 237 -18.11 -12.71 7.09
N GLY A 238 -17.37 -12.99 6.03
CA GLY A 238 -17.76 -13.94 4.99
C GLY A 238 -17.29 -15.36 5.28
N LYS A 239 -17.37 -16.22 4.24
CA LYS A 239 -16.73 -17.54 4.28
C LYS A 239 -15.22 -17.38 4.45
N LEU A 240 -14.60 -18.26 5.23
CA LEU A 240 -13.14 -18.23 5.40
C LEU A 240 -12.45 -18.37 4.03
N ALA A 241 -11.66 -17.36 3.71
CA ALA A 241 -10.89 -17.22 2.49
C ALA A 241 -9.46 -16.85 2.88
N ILE A 242 -8.49 -17.61 2.36
CA ILE A 242 -7.08 -17.37 2.59
C ILE A 242 -6.45 -17.00 1.25
N ALA A 243 -5.65 -15.93 1.22
CA ALA A 243 -4.95 -15.46 0.04
C ALA A 243 -3.44 -15.67 0.21
N ILE A 244 -2.76 -16.23 -0.79
CA ILE A 244 -1.29 -16.26 -0.83
C ILE A 244 -0.82 -15.44 -2.02
N THR A 245 0.13 -14.56 -1.73
CA THR A 245 0.88 -13.80 -2.73
C THR A 245 2.33 -14.25 -2.69
N ALA A 246 2.90 -14.56 -3.84
CA ALA A 246 4.32 -14.89 -3.99
C ALA A 246 4.98 -13.92 -4.97
N ASN A 247 6.25 -13.61 -4.75
CA ASN A 247 7.06 -12.80 -5.65
C ASN A 247 8.32 -13.57 -5.99
N PHE A 248 8.57 -13.78 -7.28
CA PHE A 248 9.77 -14.42 -7.80
C PHE A 248 10.68 -13.39 -8.46
N LYS A 249 11.99 -13.66 -8.50
CA LYS A 249 12.96 -12.78 -9.14
C LYS A 249 12.75 -12.80 -10.66
N ASN A 250 12.45 -11.66 -11.25
CA ASN A 250 12.40 -11.48 -12.70
C ASN A 250 13.77 -11.05 -13.21
N ARG A 251 14.42 -11.86 -14.05
CA ARG A 251 15.73 -11.54 -14.65
C ARG A 251 15.62 -10.76 -15.96
N ASN A 252 14.40 -10.52 -16.45
CA ASN A 252 14.11 -9.83 -17.71
C ASN A 252 14.72 -10.52 -18.95
N THR A 253 14.81 -11.85 -18.91
CA THR A 253 15.22 -12.64 -20.09
C THR A 253 14.13 -12.62 -21.17
N THR A 254 14.52 -12.90 -22.41
CA THR A 254 13.56 -13.01 -23.54
C THR A 254 12.55 -14.13 -23.33
N ALA A 255 12.92 -15.20 -22.61
CA ALA A 255 12.03 -16.29 -22.24
C ALA A 255 11.00 -15.84 -21.18
N GLU A 256 11.42 -15.16 -20.10
CA GLU A 256 10.49 -14.62 -19.11
C GLU A 256 9.51 -13.62 -19.74
N ALA A 257 9.99 -12.77 -20.66
CA ALA A 257 9.16 -11.77 -21.33
C ALA A 257 8.13 -12.34 -22.33
N LYS A 258 8.27 -13.62 -22.71
CA LYS A 258 7.30 -14.36 -23.56
C LYS A 258 6.07 -14.81 -22.77
N VAL A 259 6.21 -15.02 -21.46
CA VAL A 259 5.15 -15.59 -20.63
C VAL A 259 4.02 -14.58 -20.49
N GLU A 260 2.79 -15.03 -20.78
CA GLU A 260 1.61 -14.18 -20.71
C GLU A 260 1.17 -13.92 -19.27
N GLU A 261 0.62 -12.72 -19.06
CA GLU A 261 0.04 -12.35 -17.77
C GLU A 261 -1.34 -12.97 -17.60
N ILE A 262 -1.55 -13.60 -16.45
CA ILE A 262 -2.84 -14.15 -16.07
C ILE A 262 -3.66 -13.03 -15.40
N SER A 263 -4.56 -12.40 -16.16
CA SER A 263 -5.43 -11.31 -15.70
C SER A 263 -6.56 -11.84 -14.80
N GLY A 264 -6.22 -12.21 -13.56
CA GLY A 264 -7.20 -12.51 -12.53
C GLY A 264 -8.25 -13.52 -12.99
N VAL A 265 -7.82 -14.69 -13.44
CA VAL A 265 -8.70 -15.76 -13.87
C VAL A 265 -9.59 -16.17 -12.70
N ALA A 266 -10.84 -15.70 -12.70
CA ALA A 266 -11.81 -16.15 -11.72
C ALA A 266 -12.09 -17.63 -11.99
N PHE A 267 -12.08 -18.44 -10.92
CA PHE A 267 -12.39 -19.87 -10.96
C PHE A 267 -13.66 -20.20 -11.75
N ILE A 268 -14.62 -19.27 -11.76
CA ILE A 268 -15.89 -19.38 -12.47
C ILE A 268 -15.68 -19.67 -13.96
N PHE A 269 -14.69 -19.04 -14.60
CA PHE A 269 -14.49 -19.11 -16.04
C PHE A 269 -13.54 -20.23 -16.49
N ASN A 270 -12.51 -20.56 -15.70
CA ASN A 270 -11.49 -21.56 -16.09
C ASN A 270 -11.49 -22.79 -15.19
N GLN A 271 -12.67 -23.39 -14.98
CA GLN A 271 -12.83 -24.54 -14.08
C GLN A 271 -11.97 -25.73 -14.49
N ARG A 272 -11.80 -25.98 -15.80
CA ARG A 272 -10.97 -27.06 -16.35
C ARG A 272 -9.51 -26.93 -15.89
N PHE A 273 -8.90 -25.76 -16.07
CA PHE A 273 -7.53 -25.47 -15.61
C PHE A 273 -7.34 -25.77 -14.12
N PHE A 274 -8.30 -25.37 -13.27
CA PHE A 274 -8.22 -25.63 -11.83
C PHE A 274 -8.46 -27.10 -11.45
N GLN A 275 -9.21 -27.86 -12.25
CA GLN A 275 -9.38 -29.30 -12.06
C GLN A 275 -8.09 -30.05 -12.42
N GLU A 276 -7.48 -29.72 -13.55
CA GLU A 276 -6.20 -30.29 -14.01
C GLU A 276 -5.08 -30.00 -12.99
N LEU A 277 -4.92 -28.73 -12.58
CA LEU A 277 -3.94 -28.34 -11.56
C LEU A 277 -4.10 -29.15 -10.26
N ARG A 278 -5.35 -29.42 -9.85
CA ARG A 278 -5.64 -30.20 -8.65
C ARG A 278 -5.25 -31.67 -8.82
N GLN A 279 -5.49 -32.25 -10.00
CA GLN A 279 -5.13 -33.64 -10.29
C GLN A 279 -3.61 -33.82 -10.28
N GLU A 280 -2.88 -32.90 -10.90
CA GLU A 280 -1.41 -32.98 -11.04
C GLU A 280 -0.65 -32.69 -9.74
N THR A 281 -1.07 -31.68 -8.98
CA THR A 281 -0.28 -31.18 -7.83
C THR A 281 -0.84 -31.60 -6.47
N GLY A 282 -2.02 -32.24 -6.44
CA GLY A 282 -2.74 -32.53 -5.20
C GLY A 282 -3.26 -31.30 -4.45
N LEU A 283 -3.03 -30.07 -4.96
CA LEU A 283 -3.46 -28.82 -4.34
C LEU A 283 -4.98 -28.69 -4.40
N ARG A 284 -5.66 -29.00 -3.28
CA ARG A 284 -7.12 -28.83 -3.13
C ARG A 284 -7.51 -27.40 -2.79
N ARG A 285 -8.50 -26.85 -3.51
CA ARG A 285 -9.44 -25.83 -3.01
C ARG A 285 -10.86 -26.15 -3.40
N HIS A 286 -11.78 -26.04 -2.44
CA HIS A 286 -13.16 -26.49 -2.61
C HIS A 286 -14.09 -25.41 -3.19
N ARG A 287 -14.93 -25.88 -4.12
CA ARG A 287 -16.09 -25.25 -4.75
C ARG A 287 -17.22 -25.01 -3.73
N ALA A 288 -18.13 -24.08 -4.06
CA ALA A 288 -19.53 -24.15 -3.60
C ALA A 288 -20.19 -25.40 -4.22
N ALA A 289 -20.96 -26.15 -3.43
CA ALA A 289 -21.61 -27.39 -3.86
C ALA A 289 -22.78 -27.11 -4.81
N PRO A 290 -22.96 -27.90 -5.89
CA PRO A 290 -24.28 -28.22 -6.40
C PRO A 290 -24.81 -29.48 -5.68
N LEU A 291 -26.07 -29.41 -5.25
CA LEU A 291 -26.87 -30.57 -4.85
C LEU A 291 -27.38 -31.30 -6.11
N SER A 292 -27.76 -32.57 -5.89
CA SER A 292 -28.19 -33.61 -6.85
C SER A 292 -27.05 -34.18 -7.70
N GLY A 293 -26.91 -35.48 -7.92
CA GLY A 293 -27.68 -36.67 -7.58
C GLY A 293 -27.18 -37.78 -8.51
N GLU A 294 -27.03 -38.98 -7.97
CA GLU A 294 -26.85 -40.28 -8.66
C GLU A 294 -25.49 -40.69 -9.27
N ARG A 295 -25.34 -42.02 -9.23
CA ARG A 295 -24.15 -42.86 -9.34
C ARG A 295 -23.71 -43.08 -10.80
N ARG A 296 -22.41 -43.37 -11.00
CA ARG A 296 -21.92 -44.61 -11.65
C ARG A 296 -20.39 -44.72 -11.56
N GLN A 297 -19.92 -45.91 -11.17
CA GLN A 297 -18.54 -46.39 -11.31
C GLN A 297 -18.27 -46.77 -12.77
N LEU A 298 -17.02 -46.66 -13.23
CA LEU A 298 -16.20 -47.77 -13.77
C LEU A 298 -14.81 -47.26 -14.23
N LEU A 299 -13.75 -48.05 -13.92
CA LEU A 299 -12.60 -48.51 -14.76
C LEU A 299 -11.97 -47.50 -15.76
N ASP A 300 -10.67 -47.36 -16.01
CA ASP A 300 -9.42 -48.09 -15.75
C ASP A 300 -8.28 -47.24 -16.41
N GLN A 301 -7.02 -47.57 -16.14
CA GLN A 301 -5.79 -47.28 -16.92
C GLN A 301 -5.17 -45.87 -16.94
N SER A 302 -3.99 -45.78 -16.30
CA SER A 302 -2.78 -45.13 -16.85
C SER A 302 -2.12 -46.09 -17.86
N PRO A 303 -1.23 -45.67 -18.80
CA PRO A 303 -0.28 -44.55 -18.67
C PRO A 303 -0.01 -43.75 -19.97
N ALA A 304 0.97 -42.86 -19.87
CA ALA A 304 1.68 -42.13 -20.93
C ALA A 304 1.10 -40.76 -21.32
N ALA A 305 1.75 -39.72 -20.81
CA ALA A 305 1.82 -38.43 -21.48
C ALA A 305 3.24 -37.87 -21.32
N ILE A 306 4.18 -38.40 -22.10
CA ILE A 306 5.16 -37.53 -22.74
C ILE A 306 4.34 -36.68 -23.70
N PHE A 307 4.30 -35.35 -23.54
CA PHE A 307 4.25 -34.43 -24.69
C PHE A 307 4.54 -33.01 -24.22
N GLY A 308 5.50 -32.39 -24.92
CA GLY A 308 5.95 -31.03 -24.69
C GLY A 308 4.86 -29.99 -24.97
N PHE A 309 4.92 -28.89 -24.22
CA PHE A 309 4.17 -27.68 -24.51
C PHE A 309 4.72 -27.04 -25.80
N CYS A 310 4.27 -27.53 -26.96
CA CYS A 310 4.33 -26.80 -28.22
C CYS A 310 2.96 -26.18 -28.45
N TYR A 311 2.88 -24.86 -28.30
CA TYR A 311 1.82 -24.05 -28.91
C TYR A 311 2.49 -23.16 -29.95
N GLU A 312 2.31 -23.48 -31.23
CA GLU A 312 2.79 -22.67 -32.34
C GLU A 312 1.89 -21.44 -32.59
N PRO A 313 2.43 -20.37 -33.19
CA PRO A 313 2.14 -19.01 -32.78
C PRO A 313 1.36 -18.19 -33.82
N LEU A 314 0.58 -17.21 -33.34
CA LEU A 314 0.16 -16.07 -34.15
C LEU A 314 0.58 -14.75 -33.46
N ARG A 315 1.69 -14.21 -33.99
CA ARG A 315 2.19 -12.82 -34.02
C ARG A 315 2.07 -11.92 -32.76
N SER A 316 3.26 -11.68 -32.18
CA SER A 316 3.83 -10.49 -31.50
C SER A 316 2.90 -9.38 -30.97
N THR A 317 3.04 -8.92 -29.72
CA THR A 317 4.19 -8.12 -29.24
C THR A 317 4.31 -8.19 -27.71
N ARG A 318 5.55 -8.32 -27.22
CA ARG A 318 5.93 -8.69 -25.85
C ARG A 318 6.32 -7.49 -24.98
N ARG A 319 6.06 -7.64 -23.67
CA ARG A 319 6.91 -7.26 -22.51
C ARG A 319 6.09 -7.47 -21.23
N ARG A 320 6.23 -8.57 -20.48
CA ARG A 320 5.37 -8.82 -19.30
C ARG A 320 6.00 -9.61 -18.15
N HIS A 321 5.40 -9.46 -16.96
CA HIS A 321 5.78 -10.04 -15.66
C HIS A 321 4.82 -11.17 -15.30
N VAL A 322 5.30 -12.28 -14.72
CA VAL A 322 4.42 -13.38 -14.30
C VAL A 322 3.75 -13.08 -12.94
N ARG A 323 2.42 -13.18 -12.88
CA ARG A 323 1.62 -13.08 -11.64
C ARG A 323 0.93 -14.42 -11.36
N LEU A 324 1.27 -15.06 -10.25
CA LEU A 324 0.56 -16.22 -9.70
C LEU A 324 -0.09 -15.83 -8.38
N HIS A 325 -1.43 -15.85 -8.33
CA HIS A 325 -2.20 -15.72 -7.10
C HIS A 325 -2.70 -17.09 -6.67
N LEU A 326 -2.26 -17.54 -5.49
CA LEU A 326 -2.55 -18.88 -5.00
C LEU A 326 -3.25 -18.80 -3.62
N HIS A 327 -4.54 -18.48 -3.53
CA HIS A 327 -5.41 -18.59 -2.34
C HIS A 327 -5.47 -19.89 -1.45
N VAL A 328 -4.42 -20.42 -0.79
CA VAL A 328 -4.49 -21.77 -0.14
C VAL A 328 -5.20 -21.70 1.20
N ARG A 329 -6.22 -22.55 1.42
CA ARG A 329 -6.91 -22.70 2.72
C ARG A 329 -6.36 -23.93 3.47
N VAL A 330 -5.86 -23.74 4.69
CA VAL A 330 -5.37 -24.83 5.57
C VAL A 330 -6.52 -25.36 6.43
N ARG A 331 -6.56 -26.69 6.65
CA ARG A 331 -7.54 -27.36 7.52
C ARG A 331 -6.87 -27.64 8.87
N GLU A 332 -7.47 -27.20 9.97
CA GLU A 332 -7.13 -27.73 11.29
C GLU A 332 -7.58 -29.20 11.37
N CYS A 333 -6.63 -30.08 11.70
CA CYS A 333 -6.95 -31.45 12.11
C CYS A 333 -7.47 -31.41 13.55
N ARG A 334 -8.79 -31.49 13.74
CA ARG A 334 -9.36 -31.76 15.06
C ARG A 334 -9.09 -33.23 15.42
N HIS A 335 -8.26 -33.45 16.43
CA HIS A 335 -8.18 -34.73 17.13
C HIS A 335 -9.56 -35.03 17.76
N CYS A 336 -10.01 -36.28 17.64
CA CYS A 336 -11.24 -36.76 18.29
C CYS A 336 -11.12 -36.68 19.82
N PRO A 337 -12.14 -36.18 20.54
CA PRO A 337 -12.33 -36.54 21.94
C PRO A 337 -13.09 -37.89 22.04
N PRO A 338 -12.91 -38.65 23.13
CA PRO A 338 -13.58 -39.95 23.31
C PRO A 338 -15.08 -39.76 23.58
N THR A 339 -15.85 -40.78 23.21
CA THR A 339 -17.31 -40.88 23.29
C THR A 339 -17.85 -40.80 24.74
N PRO A 340 -19.02 -40.18 24.97
CA PRO A 340 -19.68 -40.21 26.26
C PRO A 340 -20.50 -41.50 26.45
N ARG A 341 -20.38 -42.14 27.62
CA ARG A 341 -21.25 -43.24 28.05
C ARG A 341 -22.54 -42.67 28.67
N THR A 342 -23.70 -43.14 28.21
CA THR A 342 -25.04 -42.88 28.74
C THR A 342 -25.29 -43.63 30.07
N PRO A 343 -26.25 -43.20 30.91
CA PRO A 343 -26.39 -43.64 32.29
C PRO A 343 -27.39 -44.80 32.44
N ALA A 344 -27.20 -45.64 33.46
CA ALA A 344 -28.22 -46.54 33.96
C ALA A 344 -28.28 -46.49 35.49
N ALA A 345 -29.50 -46.34 35.99
CA ALA A 345 -29.90 -46.23 37.39
C ALA A 345 -29.76 -47.55 38.16
N HIS A 346 -29.53 -47.48 39.48
CA HIS A 346 -30.48 -47.94 40.52
C HIS A 346 -29.83 -48.02 41.91
N HIS A 347 -30.44 -47.31 42.85
CA HIS A 347 -30.77 -47.65 44.25
C HIS A 347 -29.86 -48.50 45.18
N ALA A 348 -29.60 -47.89 46.35
CA ALA A 348 -29.91 -48.33 47.72
C ALA A 348 -28.79 -48.87 48.64
N GLY A 349 -28.80 -48.31 49.88
CA GLY A 349 -28.10 -48.74 51.09
C GLY A 349 -26.85 -47.91 51.39
N GLY A 350 -26.62 -47.25 52.52
CA GLY A 350 -27.26 -47.21 53.84
C GLY A 350 -26.18 -46.82 54.87
N ARG A 351 -26.56 -46.02 55.89
CA ARG A 351 -25.84 -45.69 57.16
C ARG A 351 -24.60 -44.78 57.09
N GLN A 352 -24.67 -43.60 57.73
CA GLN A 352 -24.08 -43.21 59.05
C GLN A 352 -22.54 -43.23 59.03
N SER A 353 -21.77 -42.24 59.47
CA SER A 353 -21.93 -41.28 60.58
C SER A 353 -20.80 -40.23 60.60
N ALA A 354 -21.11 -39.08 61.20
CA ALA A 354 -20.26 -38.23 62.07
C ALA A 354 -19.14 -37.34 61.49
N GLY A 355 -19.21 -36.05 61.83
CA GLY A 355 -18.04 -35.33 62.38
C GLY A 355 -17.74 -33.93 61.84
N GLY A 356 -18.16 -32.88 62.59
CA GLY A 356 -17.53 -31.54 62.70
C GLY A 356 -17.95 -30.50 61.66
N GLU A 357 -18.71 -29.43 61.93
CA GLU A 357 -18.42 -28.26 62.80
C GLU A 357 -17.01 -27.67 62.51
N THR A 358 -16.76 -26.39 62.19
CA THR A 358 -17.38 -25.07 62.50
C THR A 358 -16.89 -24.03 61.47
N GLY A 359 -17.72 -23.08 61.00
CA GLY A 359 -17.68 -21.65 61.41
C GLY A 359 -16.82 -20.79 60.45
N GLY A 360 -17.20 -19.63 59.90
CA GLY A 360 -18.23 -18.66 60.24
C GLY A 360 -17.61 -17.34 60.73
N GLY A 361 -17.66 -16.27 59.92
CA GLY A 361 -17.40 -14.86 60.31
C GLY A 361 -15.91 -14.48 60.50
N THR A 362 -15.45 -13.23 60.38
CA THR A 362 -16.09 -11.91 60.25
C THR A 362 -14.99 -10.86 59.93
N GLU A 363 -15.38 -9.71 59.36
CA GLU A 363 -14.84 -8.35 59.62
C GLU A 363 -13.32 -8.03 59.46
N ARG A 364 -12.94 -7.29 58.41
CA ARG A 364 -12.78 -5.81 58.37
C ARG A 364 -12.20 -5.36 57.02
#